data_AF-A0A1V1TRN1-F1
#
_entry.id   AF-A0A1V1TRN1-F1
#
_cell.length_a   1.000
_cell.length_b   1.000
_cell.length_c   1.000
_cell.angle_alpha   90.00
_cell.angle_beta   90.00
_cell.angle_gamma   90.00
#
_symmetry.space_group_name_H-M   'P 1'
#
loop_
_entity.id
_entity.type
_entity.pdbx_description
1 polymer ?
#
loop_
_entity_poly.entity_id
_entity_poly.type
_entity_poly.pdbx_seq_one_letter_code
_entity_poly.pdbx_strand_id
1 'polypeptide(L)'
;MPFLSTPMTLSATGSIVGSAWLSGGIGALSFCAIPAILQSGASTDGLVRAWHTQFTRALYIPSAAVLTALNYFYLAYRHRSEGREWRGYASGGVANLLLVPFTLIFIAGINNKLIASLPGIRAKNLLSLDHATQLVARWGNLNLFRIFMPLAGATLGLWNLLIE
;
A
#
# COMPACT_ATOMS: atom_id res chain seq x y z
N MET A 1 -7.28 -30.59 -14.14
CA MET A 1 -6.95 -29.16 -14.05
C MET A 1 -7.01 -28.59 -15.46
N PRO A 2 -8.07 -27.88 -15.86
CA PRO A 2 -8.03 -27.17 -17.13
C PRO A 2 -7.08 -25.99 -16.94
N PHE A 3 -5.86 -26.14 -17.44
CA PHE A 3 -4.85 -25.09 -17.35
C PHE A 3 -5.39 -23.82 -18.02
N LEU A 4 -5.36 -22.71 -17.29
CA LEU A 4 -5.54 -21.37 -17.86
C LEU A 4 -4.62 -21.22 -19.09
N SER A 5 -5.07 -20.48 -20.10
CA SER A 5 -4.18 -20.12 -21.20
C SER A 5 -2.96 -19.36 -20.65
N THR A 6 -1.78 -19.52 -21.27
CA THR A 6 -0.53 -18.89 -20.82
C THR A 6 -0.69 -17.40 -20.43
N PRO A 7 -1.41 -16.57 -21.21
CA PRO A 7 -1.65 -15.16 -20.84
C PRO A 7 -2.44 -14.97 -19.53
N MET A 8 -3.41 -15.86 -19.26
CA MET A 8 -4.26 -15.81 -18.07
C MET A 8 -3.48 -16.24 -16.83
N THR A 9 -2.66 -17.28 -16.92
CA THR A 9 -1.76 -17.71 -15.83
C THR A 9 -0.78 -16.61 -15.46
N LEU A 10 -0.18 -15.95 -16.46
CA LEU A 10 0.71 -14.80 -16.24
C LEU A 10 0.00 -13.64 -15.56
N SER A 11 -1.23 -13.34 -15.98
CA SER A 11 -2.04 -12.27 -15.39
C SER A 11 -2.42 -12.58 -13.94
N ALA A 12 -2.83 -13.81 -13.64
CA ALA A 12 -3.16 -14.27 -12.29
C ALA A 12 -1.93 -14.19 -11.37
N THR A 13 -0.83 -14.80 -11.79
CA THR A 13 0.43 -14.80 -11.04
C THR A 13 0.94 -13.39 -10.83
N GLY A 14 0.93 -12.55 -11.86
CA GLY A 14 1.36 -11.15 -11.78
C GLY A 14 0.54 -10.33 -10.79
N SER A 15 -0.78 -10.54 -10.72
CA SER A 15 -1.65 -9.84 -9.78
C SER A 15 -1.42 -10.29 -8.32
N ILE A 16 -1.26 -11.60 -8.11
CA ILE A 16 -1.00 -12.19 -6.79
C ILE A 16 0.36 -11.75 -6.26
N VAL A 17 1.41 -11.90 -7.06
CA VAL A 17 2.77 -11.48 -6.70
C VAL A 17 2.84 -9.97 -6.52
N GLY A 18 2.21 -9.19 -7.40
CA GLY A 18 2.13 -7.74 -7.28
C GLY A 18 1.46 -7.30 -5.98
N SER A 19 0.37 -7.95 -5.58
CA SER A 19 -0.30 -7.70 -4.30
C SER A 19 0.58 -8.07 -3.11
N ALA A 20 1.22 -9.24 -3.13
CA ALA A 20 2.14 -9.65 -2.07
C ALA A 20 3.34 -8.69 -1.95
N TRP A 21 3.89 -8.24 -3.08
CA TRP A 21 4.94 -7.23 -3.13
C TRP A 21 4.49 -5.91 -2.50
N LEU A 22 3.30 -5.40 -2.85
CA LEU A 22 2.76 -4.16 -2.30
C LEU A 22 2.59 -4.26 -0.78
N SER A 23 2.04 -5.38 -0.31
CA SER A 23 1.92 -5.70 1.11
C SER A 23 3.29 -5.64 1.83
N GLY A 24 4.28 -6.35 1.30
CA GLY A 24 5.63 -6.36 1.85
C GLY A 24 6.32 -5.00 1.82
N GLY A 25 6.18 -4.25 0.71
CA GLY A 25 6.74 -2.91 0.55
C GLY A 25 6.14 -1.92 1.55
N ILE A 26 4.82 -1.91 1.73
CA ILE A 26 4.13 -1.12 2.76
C ILE A 26 4.63 -1.53 4.16
N GLY A 27 4.77 -2.83 4.41
CA GLY A 27 5.28 -3.34 5.67
C GLY A 27 6.70 -2.92 5.98
N ALA A 28 7.60 -2.93 5.00
CA ALA A 28 8.98 -2.47 5.18
C ALA A 28 9.04 -1.01 5.63
N LEU A 29 8.12 -0.16 5.15
CA LEU A 29 8.02 1.22 5.63
C LEU A 29 7.71 1.28 7.13
N SER A 30 6.71 0.50 7.59
CA SER A 30 6.26 0.54 8.98
C SER A 30 7.15 -0.24 9.95
N PHE A 31 7.71 -1.37 9.55
CA PHE A 31 8.52 -2.24 10.40
C PHE A 31 10.00 -1.88 10.41
N CYS A 32 10.53 -1.33 9.31
CA CYS A 32 11.95 -1.03 9.21
C CYS A 32 12.20 0.47 9.21
N ALA A 33 11.60 1.20 8.26
CA ALA A 33 11.94 2.60 8.05
C ALA A 33 11.47 3.52 9.19
N ILE A 34 10.23 3.37 9.64
CA ILE A 34 9.70 4.22 10.72
C ILE A 34 10.46 4.03 12.04
N PRO A 35 10.69 2.81 12.55
CA PRO A 35 11.50 2.62 13.75
C PRO A 35 12.92 3.17 13.60
N ALA A 36 13.56 2.98 12.44
CA ALA A 36 14.90 3.53 12.19
C ALA A 36 14.90 5.07 12.21
N ILE A 37 13.88 5.72 11.66
CA ILE A 37 13.73 7.18 11.72
C ILE A 37 13.56 7.65 13.16
N LEU A 38 12.68 7.01 13.93
CA LEU A 38 12.39 7.40 15.32
C LEU A 38 13.58 7.17 16.27
N GLN A 39 14.41 6.15 16.00
CA GLN A 39 15.58 5.81 16.83
C GLN A 39 16.87 6.54 16.40
N SER A 40 16.83 7.33 15.31
CA SER A 40 18.02 7.99 14.76
C SER A 40 18.63 9.08 15.65
N GLY A 41 17.93 9.54 16.69
CA GLY A 41 18.34 10.68 17.51
C GLY A 41 18.34 12.02 16.76
N ALA A 42 17.69 12.09 15.59
CA ALA A 42 17.62 13.30 14.78
C ALA A 42 16.82 14.42 15.46
N SER A 43 17.15 15.67 15.12
CA SER A 43 16.30 16.83 15.44
C SER A 43 14.94 16.73 14.73
N THR A 44 13.98 17.56 15.13
CA THR A 44 12.65 17.61 14.49
C THR A 44 12.74 17.68 12.97
N ASP A 45 13.59 18.58 12.46
CA ASP A 45 13.82 18.77 11.03
C ASP A 45 14.36 17.52 10.34
N GLY A 46 15.34 16.86 10.97
CA GLY A 46 15.92 15.62 10.46
C GLY A 46 14.90 14.49 10.41
N LEU A 47 14.11 14.34 11.47
CA LEU A 47 13.06 13.32 11.60
C LEU A 47 11.96 13.51 10.53
N VAL A 48 11.47 14.73 10.36
CA VAL A 48 10.43 15.05 9.35
C VAL A 48 10.99 14.89 7.93
N ARG A 49 12.23 15.32 7.65
CA ARG A 49 12.89 15.12 6.35
C ARG A 49 13.13 13.64 6.02
N ALA A 50 13.52 12.84 7.01
CA ALA A 50 13.75 11.41 6.82
C ALA A 50 12.44 10.69 6.49
N TRP A 51 11.36 10.98 7.24
CA TRP A 51 10.02 10.51 6.91
C TRP A 51 9.58 10.94 5.50
N HIS A 52 9.76 12.21 5.16
CA HIS A 52 9.33 12.74 3.85
C HIS A 52 10.09 12.09 2.69
N THR A 53 11.39 11.84 2.86
CA THR A 53 12.22 11.16 1.86
C THR A 53 11.70 9.75 1.59
N GLN A 54 11.41 8.99 2.66
CA GLN A 54 10.82 7.66 2.56
C GLN A 54 9.41 7.72 1.92
N PHE A 55 8.55 8.64 2.37
CA PHE A 55 7.20 8.83 1.86
C PHE A 55 7.20 9.13 0.35
N THR A 56 8.07 10.05 -0.10
CA THR A 56 8.18 10.44 -1.51
C THR A 56 8.61 9.27 -2.39
N ARG A 57 9.55 8.44 -1.91
CA ARG A 57 9.99 7.23 -2.62
C ARG A 57 8.89 6.18 -2.73
N ALA A 58 7.89 6.21 -1.84
CA ALA A 58 6.77 5.27 -1.81
C ALA A 58 5.50 5.78 -2.52
N LEU A 59 5.54 6.94 -3.18
CA LEU A 59 4.37 7.52 -3.86
C LEU A 59 3.83 6.67 -5.02
N TYR A 60 4.59 5.70 -5.52
CA TYR A 60 4.14 4.79 -6.58
C TYR A 60 3.16 3.72 -6.07
N ILE A 61 3.10 3.46 -4.75
CA ILE A 61 2.29 2.36 -4.17
C ILE A 61 0.81 2.45 -4.57
N PRO A 62 0.12 3.60 -4.47
CA PRO A 62 -1.27 3.71 -4.90
C PRO A 62 -1.48 3.39 -6.39
N SER A 63 -0.62 3.90 -7.27
CA SER A 63 -0.70 3.64 -8.71
C SER A 63 -0.48 2.17 -9.04
N ALA A 64 0.49 1.53 -8.38
CA ALA A 64 0.74 0.10 -8.52
C ALA A 64 -0.45 -0.73 -8.00
N ALA A 65 -1.06 -0.36 -6.86
CA ALA A 65 -2.26 -1.02 -6.35
C ALA A 65 -3.45 -0.93 -7.31
N VAL A 66 -3.66 0.24 -7.94
CA VAL A 66 -4.68 0.42 -8.98
C VAL A 66 -4.40 -0.46 -10.20
N LEU A 67 -3.15 -0.50 -10.67
CA LEU A 67 -2.77 -1.36 -11.80
C LEU A 67 -3.02 -2.85 -11.50
N THR A 68 -2.62 -3.31 -10.32
CA THR A 68 -2.89 -4.68 -9.85
C THR A 68 -4.38 -4.95 -9.76
N ALA A 69 -5.18 -3.99 -9.26
CA ALA A 69 -6.62 -4.14 -9.19
C ALA A 69 -7.29 -4.25 -10.58
N LEU A 70 -6.86 -3.43 -11.54
CA LEU A 70 -7.36 -3.49 -12.92
C LEU A 70 -7.09 -4.86 -13.55
N ASN A 71 -5.91 -5.44 -13.30
CA ASN A 71 -5.59 -6.77 -13.79
C ASN A 71 -6.44 -7.86 -13.13
N TYR A 72 -6.71 -7.74 -11.82
CA TYR A 72 -7.67 -8.62 -11.14
C TYR A 72 -9.09 -8.51 -11.70
N PHE A 73 -9.57 -7.31 -12.02
CA PHE A 73 -10.88 -7.13 -12.63
C PHE A 73 -10.93 -7.69 -14.04
N TYR A 74 -9.86 -7.57 -14.82
CA TYR A 74 -9.72 -8.22 -16.11
C TYR A 74 -9.84 -9.75 -15.99
N LEU A 75 -9.11 -10.36 -15.05
CA LEU A 75 -9.22 -11.80 -14.75
C LEU A 75 -10.65 -12.18 -14.38
N ALA A 76 -11.25 -11.47 -13.42
CA ALA A 76 -12.62 -11.74 -12.98
C ALA A 76 -13.62 -11.66 -14.14
N TYR A 77 -13.50 -10.66 -15.00
CA TYR A 77 -14.35 -10.51 -16.19
C TYR A 77 -14.21 -11.71 -17.14
N ARG A 78 -12.97 -12.13 -17.44
CA ARG A 78 -12.72 -13.25 -18.35
C ARG A 78 -13.22 -14.57 -17.80
N HIS A 79 -13.03 -14.82 -16.50
CA HIS A 79 -13.50 -16.04 -15.84
C HIS A 79 -15.01 -16.10 -15.80
N ARG A 80 -15.65 -14.97 -15.49
CA ARG A 80 -17.11 -14.84 -15.52
C ARG A 80 -17.67 -15.11 -16.91
N SER A 81 -17.02 -14.63 -17.98
CA SER A 81 -17.49 -14.87 -19.35
C SER A 81 -17.34 -16.33 -19.81
N GLU A 82 -16.47 -17.11 -19.15
CA GLU A 82 -16.31 -18.56 -19.35
C GLU A 82 -17.15 -19.41 -18.38
N GLY A 83 -17.92 -18.80 -17.48
CA GLY A 83 -18.67 -19.52 -16.46
C GLY A 83 -17.80 -20.13 -15.34
N ARG A 84 -16.56 -19.65 -15.16
CA ARG A 84 -15.60 -20.10 -14.15
C ARG A 84 -15.68 -19.26 -12.87
N GLU A 85 -15.01 -19.73 -11.81
CA GLU A 85 -14.91 -18.99 -10.53
C GLU A 85 -14.16 -17.66 -10.74
N TRP A 86 -14.76 -16.55 -10.31
CA TRP A 86 -14.25 -15.20 -10.58
C TRP A 86 -14.27 -14.30 -9.35
N ARG A 87 -14.97 -14.71 -8.28
CA ARG A 87 -15.26 -13.88 -7.11
C ARG A 87 -14.00 -13.61 -6.31
N GLY A 88 -13.07 -14.57 -6.24
CA GLY A 88 -11.78 -14.34 -5.58
C GLY A 88 -10.94 -13.28 -6.29
N TYR A 89 -10.90 -13.27 -7.63
CA TYR A 89 -10.22 -12.22 -8.40
C TYR A 89 -10.90 -10.86 -8.25
N ALA A 90 -12.24 -10.79 -8.35
CA ALA A 90 -12.97 -9.53 -8.16
C ALA A 90 -12.76 -8.97 -6.74
N SER A 91 -12.85 -9.82 -5.72
CA SER A 91 -12.63 -9.42 -4.33
C SER A 91 -11.18 -8.98 -4.10
N GLY A 92 -10.21 -9.64 -4.74
CA GLY A 92 -8.81 -9.22 -4.66
C GLY A 92 -8.53 -7.87 -5.34
N GLY A 93 -9.22 -7.57 -6.44
CA GLY A 93 -9.21 -6.25 -7.07
C GLY A 93 -9.79 -5.16 -6.17
N VAL A 94 -10.96 -5.42 -5.55
CA VAL A 94 -11.57 -4.50 -4.58
C VAL A 94 -10.64 -4.27 -3.38
N ALA A 95 -10.05 -5.33 -2.84
CA ALA A 95 -9.14 -5.24 -1.70
C ALA A 95 -7.94 -4.31 -2.01
N ASN A 96 -7.32 -4.44 -3.19
CA ASN A 96 -6.25 -3.54 -3.63
C ASN A 96 -6.74 -2.10 -3.83
N LEU A 97 -7.92 -1.88 -4.40
CA LEU A 97 -8.47 -0.53 -4.56
C LEU A 97 -8.73 0.17 -3.23
N LEU A 98 -9.18 -0.55 -2.20
CA LEU A 98 -9.49 0.01 -0.87
C LEU A 98 -8.28 0.65 -0.18
N LEU A 99 -7.06 0.32 -0.61
CA LEU A 99 -5.84 0.98 -0.16
C LEU A 99 -5.87 2.50 -0.38
N VAL A 100 -6.45 2.96 -1.50
CA VAL A 100 -6.53 4.39 -1.85
C VAL A 100 -7.46 5.17 -0.92
N PRO A 101 -8.76 4.84 -0.79
CA PRO A 101 -9.66 5.56 0.12
C PRO A 101 -9.21 5.43 1.58
N PHE A 102 -8.64 4.30 2.00
CA PHE A 102 -8.06 4.19 3.36
C PHE A 102 -6.98 5.26 3.58
N THR A 103 -6.07 5.44 2.61
CA THR A 103 -5.00 6.44 2.70
C THR A 103 -5.56 7.86 2.79
N LEU A 104 -6.57 8.17 1.97
CA LEU A 104 -7.20 9.49 1.96
C LEU A 104 -7.91 9.81 3.28
N ILE A 105 -8.65 8.84 3.84
CA ILE A 105 -9.47 9.04 5.04
C ILE A 105 -8.59 9.10 6.30
N PHE A 106 -7.66 8.17 6.46
CA PHE A 106 -6.96 7.97 7.73
C PHE A 106 -5.56 8.60 7.78
N ILE A 107 -4.87 8.71 6.64
CA ILE A 107 -3.45 9.09 6.60
C ILE A 107 -3.24 10.50 6.03
N ALA A 108 -4.08 10.98 5.11
CA ALA A 108 -3.87 12.26 4.43
C ALA A 108 -3.69 13.44 5.40
N GLY A 109 -4.46 13.48 6.49
CA GLY A 109 -4.31 14.52 7.52
C GLY A 109 -2.94 14.54 8.20
N ILE A 110 -2.34 13.37 8.43
CA ILE A 110 -0.98 13.27 8.98
C ILE A 110 0.05 13.69 7.95
N ASN A 111 -0.09 13.22 6.70
CA ASN A 111 0.79 13.62 5.60
C ASN A 111 0.82 15.14 5.45
N ASN A 112 -0.34 15.79 5.43
CA ASN A 112 -0.45 17.24 5.28
C ASN A 112 0.24 17.99 6.42
N LYS A 113 0.11 17.52 7.67
CA LYS A 113 0.76 18.12 8.82
C LYS A 113 2.29 17.99 8.76
N LEU A 114 2.79 16.79 8.47
CA LEU A 114 4.24 16.55 8.37
C LEU A 114 4.85 17.31 7.18
N ILE A 115 4.18 17.34 6.03
CA ILE A 115 4.62 18.11 4.85
C ILE A 115 4.63 19.62 5.16
N ALA A 116 3.60 20.14 5.85
CA ALA A 116 3.54 21.56 6.23
C ALA A 116 4.61 21.98 7.24
N SER A 117 5.19 21.02 7.98
CA SER A 117 6.29 21.23 8.93
C SER A 117 7.68 21.09 8.32
N LEU A 118 7.81 20.75 7.02
CA LEU A 118 9.11 20.65 6.38
C LEU A 118 9.83 22.01 6.36
N PRO A 119 11.14 22.07 6.68
CA PRO A 119 11.83 23.34 6.79
C PRO A 119 12.08 23.96 5.40
N GLY A 120 11.64 25.21 5.22
CA GLY A 120 11.73 26.03 4.00
C GLY A 120 10.93 27.33 4.14
N ILE A 121 10.85 28.15 3.07
CA ILE A 121 10.21 29.50 3.07
C ILE A 121 8.73 29.48 3.51
N ARG A 122 8.08 28.31 3.49
CA ARG A 122 6.66 28.12 3.87
C ARG A 122 6.45 27.29 5.15
N ALA A 123 7.45 27.14 6.03
CA ALA A 123 7.26 26.46 7.31
C ALA A 123 6.23 27.23 8.16
N LYS A 124 4.95 26.86 8.04
CA LYS A 124 3.84 27.56 8.70
C LYS A 124 3.62 27.07 10.14
N ASN A 125 4.08 25.86 10.46
CA ASN A 125 3.92 25.24 11.78
C ASN A 125 5.19 24.48 12.16
N LEU A 126 6.03 25.07 13.01
CA LEU A 126 7.15 24.36 13.62
C LEU A 126 6.58 23.36 14.63
N LEU A 127 6.77 22.07 14.36
CA LEU A 127 6.42 21.02 15.31
C LEU A 127 7.48 20.94 16.41
N SER A 128 7.05 20.70 17.65
CA SER A 128 7.98 20.22 18.68
C SER A 128 8.47 18.82 18.31
N LEU A 129 9.63 18.44 18.84
CA LEU A 129 10.20 17.11 18.62
C LEU A 129 9.22 16.00 19.04
N ASP A 130 8.58 16.15 20.20
CA ASP A 130 7.60 15.19 20.71
C ASP A 130 6.41 15.02 19.78
N HIS A 131 5.86 16.13 19.27
CA HIS A 131 4.74 16.08 18.33
C HIS A 131 5.14 15.48 16.97
N ALA A 132 6.33 15.78 16.46
CA ALA A 132 6.83 15.21 15.22
C ALA A 132 7.04 13.68 15.37
N THR A 133 7.67 13.25 16.45
CA THR A 133 7.85 11.84 16.82
C THR A 133 6.49 11.12 16.92
N GLN A 134 5.51 11.72 17.61
CA GLN A 134 4.17 11.13 17.74
C GLN A 134 3.47 11.00 16.39
N LEU A 135 3.55 12.02 15.52
CA LEU A 135 2.94 11.99 14.19
C LEU A 135 3.59 10.93 13.29
N VAL A 136 4.92 10.82 13.29
CA VAL A 136 5.63 9.80 12.51
C VAL A 136 5.33 8.39 13.02
N ALA A 137 5.30 8.19 14.34
CA ALA A 137 4.90 6.91 14.94
C ALA A 137 3.46 6.53 14.57
N ARG A 138 2.52 7.48 14.68
CA ARG A 138 1.12 7.28 14.29
C ARG A 138 0.98 7.00 12.80
N TRP A 139 1.74 7.68 11.95
CA TRP A 139 1.80 7.41 10.52
C TRP A 139 2.23 5.96 10.26
N GLY A 140 3.30 5.50 10.92
CA GLY A 140 3.80 4.14 10.79
C GLY A 140 2.76 3.09 11.18
N ASN A 141 2.06 3.30 12.30
CA ASN A 141 1.01 2.41 12.77
C ASN A 141 -0.20 2.37 11.82
N LEU A 142 -0.65 3.52 11.30
CA LEU A 142 -1.74 3.54 10.32
C LEU A 142 -1.32 2.95 8.97
N ASN A 143 -0.08 3.18 8.55
CA ASN A 143 0.45 2.58 7.34
C ASN A 143 0.57 1.05 7.47
N LEU A 144 0.83 0.52 8.66
CA LEU A 144 0.87 -0.92 8.93
C LEU A 144 -0.49 -1.59 8.64
N PHE A 145 -1.60 -0.95 8.97
CA PHE A 145 -2.94 -1.49 8.64
C PHE A 145 -3.18 -1.60 7.12
N ARG A 146 -2.49 -0.79 6.30
CA ARG A 146 -2.62 -0.87 4.84
C ARG A 146 -2.10 -2.18 4.26
N ILE A 147 -1.28 -2.94 5.00
CA ILE A 147 -0.75 -4.24 4.56
C ILE A 147 -1.88 -5.24 4.32
N PHE A 148 -2.94 -5.20 5.13
CA PHE A 148 -4.01 -6.18 5.08
C PHE A 148 -4.80 -6.14 3.76
N MET A 149 -4.91 -4.97 3.12
CA MET A 149 -5.62 -4.79 1.87
C MET A 149 -4.97 -5.57 0.70
N PRO A 150 -3.71 -5.30 0.30
CA PRO A 150 -3.04 -6.08 -0.74
C PRO A 150 -2.74 -7.51 -0.28
N LEU A 151 -2.54 -7.79 1.02
CA LEU A 151 -2.41 -9.16 1.50
C LEU A 151 -3.69 -9.98 1.25
N ALA A 152 -4.85 -9.43 1.59
CA ALA A 152 -6.14 -10.05 1.26
C ALA A 152 -6.30 -10.25 -0.25
N GLY A 153 -5.85 -9.27 -1.06
CA GLY A 153 -5.80 -9.40 -2.51
C GLY A 153 -5.00 -10.62 -2.97
N ALA A 154 -3.77 -10.77 -2.47
CA ALA A 154 -2.92 -11.91 -2.79
C ALA A 154 -3.56 -13.25 -2.37
N THR A 155 -4.10 -13.33 -1.15
CA THR A 155 -4.74 -14.55 -0.63
C THR A 155 -5.98 -14.93 -1.42
N LEU A 156 -6.88 -13.98 -1.72
CA LEU A 156 -8.11 -14.25 -2.46
C LEU A 156 -7.85 -14.60 -3.92
N GLY A 157 -6.87 -13.96 -4.55
CA GLY A 157 -6.44 -14.31 -5.90
C GLY A 157 -5.79 -15.69 -5.97
N LEU A 158 -4.94 -16.02 -5.00
CA LEU A 158 -4.33 -17.36 -4.90
C LEU A 158 -5.38 -18.43 -4.63
N TRP A 159 -6.34 -18.16 -3.74
CA TRP A 159 -7.44 -19.07 -3.47
C TRP A 159 -8.22 -19.39 -4.74
N ASN A 160 -8.64 -18.37 -5.51
CA ASN A 160 -9.35 -18.57 -6.78
C ASN A 160 -8.52 -19.44 -7.73
N LEU A 161 -7.25 -19.10 -7.92
CA LEU A 161 -6.32 -19.85 -8.80
C LEU A 161 -6.19 -21.33 -8.42
N LEU A 162 -6.32 -21.67 -7.13
CA LEU A 162 -6.17 -23.04 -6.64
C LEU A 162 -7.46 -23.88 -6.71
N ILE A 163 -8.63 -23.23 -6.70
CA ILE A 163 -9.93 -23.93 -6.75
C ILE A 163 -10.48 -24.07 -8.16
N GLU A 164 -9.82 -23.45 -9.14
CA GLU A 164 -10.12 -23.49 -10.57
C GLU A 164 -9.63 -24.76 -11.29
#